data_AF-A0A0F9B5Y7-F1
#
_entry.id   AF-A0A0F9B5Y7-F1
#
_cell.length_a   1.000
_cell.length_b   1.000
_cell.length_c   1.000
_cell.angle_alpha   90.00
_cell.angle_beta   90.00
_cell.angle_gamma   90.00
#
_symmetry.space_group_name_H-M   'P 1'
#
loop_
_entity.id
_entity.type
_entity.pdbx_description
1 polymer ?
#
loop_
_entity_poly.entity_id
_entity_poly.type
_entity_poly.pdbx_seq_one_letter_code
_entity_poly.pdbx_strand_id
1 'polypeptide(L)'
;MKRARTIIIRDPKLRKIRDNLRKILILESVARVKELSDRRREIRFDKNGEFRSLTTGEQREANRLFREYSKYSTSRKDSICFCELCLSTDKDMSYIPRFKRWFCVDCSKDLEEDQRLLLEEQIDF
;
A
#
# COMPACT_ATOMS: atom_id res chain seq x y z
N MET A 1 -8.98 16.66 -15.39
CA MET A 1 -8.57 15.62 -14.43
C MET A 1 -9.24 15.86 -13.08
N LYS A 2 -9.61 14.82 -12.32
CA LYS A 2 -10.14 15.01 -10.95
C LYS A 2 -9.01 15.51 -10.04
N ARG A 3 -9.27 16.58 -9.28
CA ARG A 3 -8.31 17.17 -8.33
C ARG A 3 -7.98 16.17 -7.21
N ALA A 4 -6.77 16.30 -6.66
CA ALA A 4 -6.36 15.58 -5.46
C ALA A 4 -7.32 15.89 -4.30
N ARG A 5 -7.53 14.91 -3.41
CA ARG A 5 -8.36 15.06 -2.21
C ARG A 5 -7.47 14.98 -0.98
N THR A 6 -7.29 16.10 -0.29
CA THR A 6 -6.41 16.19 0.87
C THR A 6 -7.19 16.10 2.18
N ILE A 7 -6.68 15.31 3.12
CA ILE A 7 -7.18 15.21 4.49
C ILE A 7 -6.10 15.75 5.44
N ILE A 8 -6.42 16.85 6.12
CA ILE A 8 -5.54 17.53 7.09
C ILE A 8 -6.20 17.49 8.46
N ILE A 9 -5.50 16.97 9.46
CA ILE A 9 -5.98 16.98 10.85
C ILE A 9 -5.17 18.02 11.63
N ARG A 10 -5.80 19.15 11.96
CA ARG A 10 -5.12 20.26 12.67
C ARG A 10 -4.94 19.99 14.17
N ASP A 11 -5.92 19.35 14.79
CA ASP A 11 -5.89 19.07 16.24
C ASP A 11 -4.76 18.05 16.58
N PRO A 12 -3.82 18.39 17.48
CA PRO A 12 -2.72 17.50 17.86
C PRO A 12 -3.16 16.18 18.49
N LYS A 13 -4.24 16.17 19.28
CA LYS A 13 -4.77 14.95 19.91
C LYS A 13 -5.37 14.03 18.85
N LEU A 14 -6.11 14.58 17.89
CA LEU A 14 -6.65 13.80 16.77
C LEU A 14 -5.55 13.25 15.85
N ARG A 15 -4.46 14.00 15.63
CA ARG A 15 -3.28 13.49 14.91
C ARG A 15 -2.67 12.28 15.62
N LYS A 16 -2.48 12.37 16.95
CA LYS A 16 -1.98 11.25 17.75
C LYS A 16 -2.88 10.01 17.65
N ILE A 17 -4.20 10.19 17.69
CA ILE A 17 -5.18 9.11 17.51
C ILE A 17 -5.03 8.48 16.12
N ARG A 18 -5.02 9.30 15.06
CA ARG A 18 -4.82 8.84 13.67
C ARG A 18 -3.53 8.03 13.54
N ASP A 19 -2.41 8.54 14.05
CA ASP A 19 -1.10 7.91 13.88
C ASP A 19 -1.05 6.55 14.58
N ASN A 20 -1.63 6.45 15.77
CA ASN A 20 -1.75 5.19 16.49
C ASN A 20 -2.68 4.20 15.78
N LEU A 21 -3.84 4.64 15.29
CA LEU A 21 -4.75 3.78 14.52
C LEU A 21 -4.08 3.25 13.25
N ARG A 22 -3.38 4.11 12.50
CA ARG A 22 -2.64 3.69 11.30
C ARG A 22 -1.57 2.66 11.64
N LYS A 23 -0.80 2.86 12.71
CA LYS A 23 0.20 1.89 13.17
C LYS A 23 -0.43 0.53 13.47
N ILE A 24 -1.54 0.49 14.21
CA ILE A 24 -2.25 -0.76 14.52
C ILE A 24 -2.69 -1.46 13.23
N LEU A 25 -3.33 -0.74 12.31
CA LEU A 25 -3.80 -1.31 11.04
C LEU A 25 -2.66 -1.83 10.17
N ILE A 26 -1.54 -1.11 10.13
CA ILE A 26 -0.34 -1.54 9.39
C ILE A 26 0.25 -2.79 10.01
N LEU A 27 0.41 -2.84 11.33
CA LEU A 27 0.97 -3.98 12.05
C LEU A 27 0.12 -5.23 11.83
N GLU A 28 -1.20 -5.14 12.00
CA GLU A 28 -2.11 -6.27 11.76
C GLU A 28 -2.06 -6.72 10.29
N SER A 29 -2.05 -5.77 9.35
CA SER A 29 -1.95 -6.09 7.92
C SER A 29 -0.64 -6.80 7.59
N VAL A 30 0.49 -6.36 8.15
CA VAL A 30 1.79 -7.01 7.98
C VAL A 30 1.78 -8.41 8.58
N ALA A 31 1.24 -8.58 9.79
CA ALA A 31 1.14 -9.88 10.44
C ALA A 31 0.32 -10.87 9.61
N ARG A 32 -0.84 -10.44 9.11
CA ARG A 32 -1.71 -11.27 8.27
C ARG A 32 -1.06 -11.66 6.95
N VAL A 33 -0.42 -10.71 6.28
CA VAL A 33 0.29 -10.95 5.02
C VAL A 33 1.44 -11.94 5.22
N LYS A 34 2.16 -11.82 6.34
CA LYS A 34 3.22 -12.77 6.73
C LYS A 34 2.66 -14.17 6.96
N GLU A 35 1.61 -14.30 7.76
CA GLU A 35 0.95 -15.60 8.03
C GLU A 35 0.54 -16.31 6.73
N LEU A 36 -0.12 -15.60 5.82
CA LEU A 36 -0.58 -16.14 4.54
C LEU A 36 0.60 -16.53 3.64
N SER A 37 1.67 -15.73 3.64
CA SER A 37 2.88 -16.00 2.88
C SER A 37 3.61 -17.23 3.41
N ASP A 38 3.74 -17.36 4.73
CA ASP A 38 4.41 -18.48 5.39
C ASP A 38 3.66 -19.79 5.13
N ARG A 39 2.33 -19.80 5.33
CA ARG A 39 1.48 -20.97 5.01
C ARG A 39 1.57 -21.35 3.53
N ARG A 40 1.58 -20.38 2.63
CA ARG A 40 1.74 -20.64 1.20
C ARG A 40 3.12 -21.20 0.88
N ARG A 41 4.16 -20.75 1.59
CA ARG A 41 5.53 -21.25 1.44
C ARG A 41 5.63 -22.71 1.87
N GLU A 42 5.06 -23.08 3.01
CA GLU A 42 5.02 -24.46 3.52
C GLU A 42 4.36 -25.43 2.52
N ILE A 43 3.37 -24.96 1.76
CA ILE A 43 2.76 -25.77 0.71
C ILE A 43 3.71 -25.91 -0.49
N ARG A 44 4.32 -24.81 -0.95
CA ARG A 44 5.06 -24.78 -2.23
C ARG A 44 6.47 -25.33 -2.15
N PHE A 45 7.10 -25.30 -0.98
CA PHE A 45 8.50 -25.63 -0.80
C PHE A 45 8.69 -26.81 0.15
N ASP A 46 9.75 -27.57 -0.06
CA ASP A 46 10.19 -28.61 0.86
C ASP A 46 11.06 -28.03 2.00
N LYS A 47 11.59 -28.91 2.85
CA LYS A 47 12.47 -28.52 3.99
C LYS A 47 13.79 -27.89 3.56
N ASN A 48 14.23 -28.12 2.32
CA ASN A 48 15.44 -27.57 1.75
C ASN A 48 15.18 -26.22 1.04
N GLY A 49 13.91 -25.82 0.91
CA GLY A 49 13.51 -24.60 0.22
C GLY A 49 13.34 -24.79 -1.29
N GLU A 50 13.30 -26.02 -1.77
CA GLU A 50 13.10 -26.35 -3.18
C GLU A 50 11.61 -26.47 -3.52
N PHE A 51 11.25 -26.13 -4.76
CA PHE A 51 9.88 -26.31 -5.24
C PHE A 51 9.54 -27.79 -5.32
N ARG A 52 8.44 -28.19 -4.68
CA ARG A 52 7.94 -29.57 -4.78
C ARG A 52 6.72 -29.66 -5.69
N SER A 53 6.49 -30.86 -6.22
CA SER A 53 5.25 -31.19 -6.92
C SER A 53 4.06 -31.09 -5.96
N LEU A 54 2.98 -30.45 -6.44
CA LEU A 54 1.76 -30.23 -5.67
C LEU A 54 0.64 -31.12 -6.20
N THR A 55 -0.13 -31.69 -5.27
CA THR A 55 -1.43 -32.29 -5.60
C THR A 55 -2.43 -31.21 -6.02
N THR A 56 -3.50 -31.63 -6.70
CA THR A 56 -4.61 -30.72 -7.07
C THR A 56 -5.25 -30.03 -5.87
N GLY A 57 -5.24 -30.66 -4.69
CA GLY A 57 -5.74 -30.06 -3.44
C GLY A 57 -4.81 -28.96 -2.93
N GLU A 58 -3.51 -29.23 -2.87
CA GLU A 58 -2.49 -28.27 -2.43
C GLU A 58 -2.37 -27.07 -3.37
N GLN A 59 -2.47 -27.30 -4.68
CA GLN A 59 -2.47 -26.23 -5.67
C GLN A 59 -3.68 -25.30 -5.48
N ARG A 60 -4.86 -25.85 -5.15
CA ARG A 60 -6.06 -25.07 -4.84
C ARG A 60 -5.87 -24.23 -3.58
N GLU A 61 -5.36 -24.82 -2.51
CA GLU A 61 -5.12 -24.09 -1.24
C GLU A 61 -4.04 -23.00 -1.40
N ALA A 62 -2.92 -23.30 -2.07
CA ALA A 62 -1.88 -22.31 -2.34
C ALA A 62 -2.40 -21.11 -3.16
N ASN A 63 -3.31 -21.36 -4.10
CA ASN A 63 -3.97 -20.31 -4.88
C ASN A 63 -4.97 -19.51 -4.04
N ARG A 64 -5.71 -20.17 -3.14
CA ARG A 64 -6.59 -19.49 -2.19
C ARG A 64 -5.80 -18.54 -1.28
N LEU A 65 -4.73 -19.04 -0.65
CA LEU A 65 -3.85 -18.23 0.19
C LEU A 65 -3.25 -17.05 -0.58
N PHE A 66 -2.87 -17.25 -1.84
CA PHE A 66 -2.38 -16.18 -2.70
C PHE A 66 -3.43 -15.10 -2.99
N ARG A 67 -4.69 -15.49 -3.20
CA ARG A 67 -5.80 -14.53 -3.40
C ARG A 67 -6.05 -13.72 -2.13
N GLU A 68 -6.07 -14.38 -0.97
CA GLU A 68 -6.21 -13.70 0.32
C GLU A 68 -5.02 -12.75 0.56
N TYR A 69 -3.78 -13.20 0.34
CA TYR A 69 -2.58 -12.38 0.39
C TYR A 69 -2.72 -11.12 -0.49
N SER A 70 -3.14 -11.33 -1.75
CA SER A 70 -3.28 -10.25 -2.73
C SER A 70 -4.32 -9.24 -2.31
N LYS A 71 -5.43 -9.69 -1.70
CA LYS A 71 -6.46 -8.80 -1.12
C LYS A 71 -5.86 -7.92 -0.03
N TYR A 72 -5.20 -8.50 0.97
CA TYR A 72 -4.61 -7.71 2.07
C TYR A 72 -3.49 -6.78 1.59
N SER A 73 -2.59 -7.27 0.75
CA SER A 73 -1.50 -6.47 0.19
C SER A 73 -2.04 -5.29 -0.62
N THR A 74 -3.07 -5.51 -1.44
CA THR A 74 -3.68 -4.45 -2.27
C THR A 74 -4.42 -3.44 -1.40
N SER A 75 -5.27 -3.89 -0.47
CA SER A 75 -5.97 -3.01 0.46
C SER A 75 -5.02 -2.17 1.30
N ARG A 76 -3.88 -2.73 1.72
CA ARG A 76 -2.83 -1.98 2.41
C ARG A 76 -2.27 -0.87 1.52
N LYS A 77 -1.85 -1.19 0.28
CA LYS A 77 -1.33 -0.21 -0.69
C LYS A 77 -2.36 0.84 -1.13
N ASP A 78 -3.65 0.52 -1.11
CA ASP A 78 -4.73 1.46 -1.43
C ASP A 78 -5.14 2.32 -0.21
N SER A 79 -4.64 2.00 0.98
CA SER A 79 -5.05 2.65 2.22
C SER A 79 -4.40 4.02 2.42
N ILE A 80 -5.06 4.88 3.18
CA ILE A 80 -4.52 6.16 3.64
C ILE A 80 -3.44 6.01 4.73
N CYS A 81 -3.06 4.78 5.09
CA CYS A 81 -2.23 4.53 6.27
C CYS A 81 -0.77 4.89 6.06
N PHE A 82 -0.30 4.98 4.81
CA PHE A 82 1.06 5.41 4.49
C PHE A 82 1.12 6.13 3.14
N CYS A 83 2.18 6.91 2.94
CA CYS A 83 2.50 7.51 1.67
C CYS A 83 3.13 6.48 0.73
N GLU A 84 2.61 6.32 -0.50
CA GLU A 84 3.18 5.40 -1.49
C GLU A 84 4.64 5.74 -1.88
N LEU A 85 5.05 7.01 -1.75
CA LEU A 85 6.42 7.45 -2.10
C LEU A 85 7.40 7.32 -0.94
N CYS A 86 7.14 8.01 0.17
CA CYS A 86 8.09 8.11 1.29
C CYS A 86 7.78 7.16 2.45
N LEU A 87 6.72 6.35 2.34
CA LEU A 87 6.28 5.37 3.35
C LEU A 87 5.90 5.96 4.72
N SER A 88 5.90 7.29 4.89
CA SER A 88 5.49 7.97 6.13
C SER A 88 4.07 7.57 6.51
N THR A 89 3.83 7.30 7.80
CA THR A 89 2.52 6.85 8.31
C THR A 89 1.79 7.92 9.11
N ASP A 90 2.47 9.00 9.46
CA ASP A 90 2.09 10.04 10.42
C ASP A 90 1.83 11.40 9.77
N LYS A 91 1.97 11.50 8.45
CA LYS A 91 1.70 12.73 7.71
C LYS A 91 0.23 12.85 7.30
N ASP A 92 -0.20 14.08 7.04
CA ASP A 92 -1.45 14.34 6.32
C ASP A 92 -1.33 13.81 4.90
N MET A 93 -2.46 13.36 4.33
CA MET A 93 -2.46 12.59 3.09
C MET A 93 -3.39 13.21 2.04
N SER A 94 -2.95 13.13 0.78
CA SER A 94 -3.70 13.47 -0.42
C SER A 94 -3.94 12.21 -1.25
N TYR A 95 -5.18 11.96 -1.61
CA TYR A 95 -5.52 10.95 -2.62
C TYR A 95 -5.39 11.57 -4.00
N ILE A 96 -4.55 10.99 -4.86
CA ILE A 96 -4.39 11.42 -6.24
C ILE A 96 -5.16 10.46 -7.17
N PRO A 97 -6.27 10.90 -7.80
CA PRO A 97 -7.12 10.01 -8.60
C PRO A 97 -6.42 9.38 -9.81
N ARG A 98 -5.42 10.07 -10.39
CA ARG A 98 -4.61 9.56 -11.50
C ARG A 98 -3.91 8.26 -11.14
N PHE A 99 -3.33 8.22 -9.94
CA PHE A 99 -2.59 7.06 -9.45
C PHE A 99 -3.47 6.07 -8.69
N LYS A 100 -4.65 6.50 -8.24
CA LYS A 100 -5.53 5.76 -7.32
C LYS A 100 -4.81 5.36 -6.02
N ARG A 101 -3.99 6.28 -5.51
CA ARG A 101 -3.12 6.07 -4.33
C ARG A 101 -3.14 7.27 -3.40
N TRP A 102 -2.70 7.04 -2.17
CA TRP A 102 -2.48 8.07 -1.17
C TRP A 102 -0.99 8.44 -1.10
N PHE A 103 -0.74 9.73 -1.01
CA PHE A 103 0.58 10.32 -0.85
C PHE A 103 0.53 11.28 0.33
N CYS A 104 1.64 11.50 1.04
CA CYS A 104 1.64 12.59 2.01
C CYS A 104 1.49 13.93 1.28
N VAL A 105 1.01 14.95 1.99
CA VAL A 105 0.80 16.29 1.41
C VAL A 105 2.05 16.81 0.73
N ASP A 106 3.23 16.62 1.33
CA ASP A 106 4.51 17.05 0.77
C ASP A 106 4.77 16.37 -0.59
N CYS A 107 4.87 15.04 -0.63
CA CYS A 107 5.08 14.29 -1.87
C CYS A 107 3.98 14.51 -2.92
N SER A 108 2.74 14.80 -2.49
CA SER A 108 1.66 15.14 -3.41
C SER A 108 1.91 16.47 -4.12
N LYS A 109 2.50 17.46 -3.43
CA LYS A 109 2.86 18.75 -4.02
C LYS A 109 4.02 18.60 -4.99
N ASP A 110 5.06 17.85 -4.60
CA ASP A 110 6.21 17.56 -5.45
C ASP A 110 5.75 16.94 -6.78
N LEU A 111 4.85 15.94 -6.71
CA LEU A 111 4.27 15.31 -7.90
C LEU A 111 3.42 16.25 -8.78
N GLU A 112 2.76 17.24 -8.18
CA GLU A 112 1.98 18.24 -8.93
C GLU A 112 2.89 19.26 -9.61
N GLU A 113 4.00 19.63 -8.95
CA GLU A 113 5.01 20.53 -9.50
C GLU A 113 5.76 19.89 -10.68
N ASP A 114 6.22 18.65 -10.54
CA ASP A 114 6.85 17.89 -11.64
C ASP A 114 5.94 17.82 -12.87
N GLN A 115 4.64 17.62 -12.66
CA GLN A 115 3.65 17.61 -13.75
C GLN A 115 3.49 18.96 -14.42
N ARG A 116 3.55 20.05 -13.66
CA ARG A 116 3.45 21.40 -14.20
C ARG A 116 4.66 21.70 -15.09
N LEU A 117 5.87 21.39 -14.62
CA LEU A 117 7.11 21.63 -15.38
C LEU A 117 7.11 20.85 -16.71
N LEU A 118 6.70 19.58 -16.69
CA LEU A 118 6.59 18.76 -17.91
C LEU A 118 5.57 19.30 -18.93
N LEU A 119 4.54 20.02 -18.49
CA LEU A 119 3.55 20.63 -19.38
C LEU A 119 4.04 21.97 -19.94
N GLU A 120 4.82 22.73 -19.18
CA GLU A 120 5.43 23.99 -19.63
C GLU A 120 6.50 23.71 -20.71
N GLU A 121 7.33 22.67 -20.54
CA GLU A 121 8.33 22.25 -21.55
C GLU A 121 7.74 21.77 -22.88
N GLN A 122 6.46 21.37 -22.91
CA GLN A 122 5.77 20.92 -24.13
C GLN A 122 5.15 22.05 -24.95
N ILE A 123 5.10 23.27 -24.41
CA ILE A 123 4.48 24.44 -25.06
C ILE A 123 5.53 25.27 -25.83
N ASP A 124 6.82 25.09 -25.54
CA ASP A 124 7.93 25.83 -26.15
C ASP A 124 8.47 25.22 -27.47
N PHE A 125 7.68 24.38 -28.17
CA PHE A 125 8.01 23.80 -29.48
C PHE A 125 7.03 24.17 -30.59
#